data_AF-A0A9Q9VN38-F1
#
_entry.id   AF-A0A9Q9VN38-F1
#
_cell.length_a   1.000
_cell.length_b   1.000
_cell.length_c   1.000
_cell.angle_alpha   90.00
_cell.angle_beta   90.00
_cell.angle_gamma   90.00
#
_symmetry.space_group_name_H-M   'P 1'
#
loop_
_entity.id
_entity.type
_entity.pdbx_description
1 polymer ?
#
loop_
_entity_poly.entity_id
_entity_poly.type
_entity_poly.pdbx_seq_one_letter_code
_entity_poly.pdbx_strand_id
1 'polypeptide(L)'
;MWLSVYNTTLFHRKNQMFEFIPNRVPEFPLKKFEKVSGEAFFVDENLLVYPIEGFPDQDICDASKEAIQNHLLKYSAVSRILQQRQTIELVPLTHVYYAYSGKDYDYFVFGRENKVHTTKYPSSCSIL
;
A
#
# COMPACT_ATOMS: atom_id res chain seq x y z
N MET A 1 8.12 -2.45 8.69
CA MET A 1 7.54 -1.16 8.27
C MET A 1 7.31 -1.24 6.77
N TRP A 2 6.07 -1.12 6.32
CA TRP A 2 5.73 -1.19 4.90
C TRP A 2 5.21 0.13 4.41
N LEU A 3 5.46 0.42 3.15
CA LEU A 3 5.16 1.68 2.51
C LEU A 3 4.34 1.37 1.26
N SER A 4 3.12 1.88 1.19
CA SER A 4 2.24 1.84 0.02
C SER A 4 2.28 3.22 -0.64
N VAL A 5 2.38 3.27 -1.97
CA VAL A 5 2.30 4.54 -2.72
C VAL A 5 0.96 4.60 -3.41
N TYR A 6 0.20 5.64 -3.09
CA TYR A 6 -1.07 5.98 -3.71
C TYR A 6 -0.89 7.20 -4.59
N ASN A 7 -1.10 7.05 -5.90
CA ASN A 7 -1.20 8.18 -6.80
C ASN A 7 -2.66 8.37 -7.22
N THR A 8 -3.25 9.47 -6.78
CA THR A 8 -4.62 9.89 -7.06
C THR A 8 -4.59 11.08 -8.02
N THR A 9 -5.17 10.95 -9.21
CA THR A 9 -5.24 12.04 -10.19
C THR A 9 -6.67 12.38 -10.57
N LEU A 10 -7.04 13.66 -10.46
CA LEU A 10 -8.35 14.18 -10.83
C LEU A 10 -8.33 14.78 -12.25
N PHE A 11 -9.12 14.19 -13.15
CA PHE A 11 -9.40 14.75 -14.47
C PHE A 11 -10.91 14.88 -14.67
N HIS A 12 -11.43 16.09 -14.93
CA HIS A 12 -12.84 16.38 -15.29
C HIS A 12 -13.85 15.33 -14.75
N ARG A 13 -14.04 15.31 -13.42
CA ARG A 13 -14.95 14.42 -12.65
C ARG A 13 -14.56 12.94 -12.55
N LYS A 14 -13.46 12.47 -13.14
CA LYS A 14 -12.93 11.09 -12.99
C LYS A 14 -11.62 11.08 -12.21
N ASN A 15 -11.57 10.23 -11.18
CA ASN A 15 -10.37 9.98 -10.39
C ASN A 15 -9.66 8.72 -10.92
N GLN A 16 -8.37 8.79 -11.18
CA GLN A 16 -7.54 7.61 -11.49
C GLN A 16 -6.61 7.35 -10.31
N MET A 17 -6.59 6.09 -9.88
CA MET A 17 -5.79 5.65 -8.75
C MET A 17 -4.79 4.61 -9.24
N PHE A 18 -3.51 4.86 -8.95
CA PHE A 18 -2.44 3.88 -9.10
C PHE A 18 -1.94 3.53 -7.70
N GLU A 19 -1.90 2.25 -7.38
CA GLU A 19 -1.45 1.74 -6.10
C GLU A 19 -0.27 0.80 -6.31
N PHE A 20 0.79 1.02 -5.55
CA PHE A 20 1.95 0.14 -5.53
C PHE A 20 2.27 -0.27 -4.10
N ILE A 21 2.38 -1.58 -3.90
CA ILE A 21 2.79 -2.19 -2.63
C ILE A 21 3.98 -3.10 -2.94
N PRO A 22 5.18 -2.79 -2.44
CA PRO A 22 6.33 -3.67 -2.61
C PRO A 22 6.05 -5.01 -1.93
N ASN A 23 6.55 -6.12 -2.49
CA ASN A 23 6.36 -7.46 -1.90
C ASN A 23 7.61 -7.89 -1.12
N ARG A 24 7.64 -7.63 0.20
CA ARG A 24 8.78 -7.94 1.09
C ARG A 24 8.56 -9.14 2.01
N VAL A 25 7.34 -9.68 2.10
CA VAL A 25 6.94 -10.84 2.92
C VAL A 25 6.01 -11.68 2.05
N PRO A 26 6.58 -12.66 1.33
CA PRO A 26 5.83 -13.52 0.41
C PRO A 26 4.71 -14.30 1.09
N GLU A 27 4.85 -14.57 2.39
CA GLU A 27 3.89 -15.31 3.21
C GLU A 27 2.60 -14.52 3.49
N PHE A 28 2.63 -13.18 3.32
CA PHE A 28 1.49 -12.33 3.60
C PHE A 28 0.72 -11.96 2.32
N PRO A 29 -0.60 -12.20 2.24
CA PRO A 29 -1.39 -11.87 1.06
C PRO A 29 -1.61 -10.35 0.93
N LEU A 30 -0.93 -9.71 -0.04
CA LEU A 30 -1.00 -8.26 -0.29
C LEU A 30 -2.41 -7.70 -0.45
N LYS A 31 -3.36 -8.48 -1.00
CA LYS A 31 -4.78 -8.09 -1.13
C LYS A 31 -5.46 -7.76 0.20
N LYS A 32 -4.88 -8.14 1.34
CA LYS A 32 -5.38 -7.77 2.66
C LYS A 32 -5.15 -6.28 2.98
N PHE A 33 -4.16 -5.65 2.34
CA PHE A 33 -3.87 -4.24 2.53
C PHE A 33 -4.96 -3.32 1.99
N GLU A 34 -5.69 -3.72 0.94
CA GLU A 34 -6.85 -2.99 0.41
C GLU A 34 -7.95 -2.74 1.46
N LYS A 35 -7.95 -3.49 2.57
CA LYS A 35 -8.97 -3.40 3.62
C LYS A 35 -8.50 -2.67 4.87
N VAL A 36 -7.31 -2.12 4.89
CA VAL A 36 -6.75 -1.42 6.05
C VAL A 36 -6.18 -0.08 5.63
N SER A 37 -6.12 0.85 6.56
CA SER A 37 -5.47 2.14 6.32
C SER A 37 -4.08 2.18 6.95
N GLY A 38 -3.17 2.88 6.27
CA GLY A 38 -1.87 3.25 6.79
C GLY A 38 -1.86 4.62 7.47
N GLU A 39 -0.67 5.05 7.86
CA GLU A 39 -0.37 6.43 8.24
C GLU A 39 0.24 7.16 7.05
N ALA A 40 -0.33 8.29 6.64
CA ALA A 40 0.26 9.08 5.56
C ALA A 40 1.61 9.65 6.00
N PHE A 41 2.70 9.13 5.42
CA PHE A 41 4.06 9.56 5.67
C PHE A 41 4.43 10.77 4.81
N PHE A 42 3.97 10.77 3.57
CA PHE A 42 4.24 11.82 2.61
C PHE A 42 2.97 12.06 1.78
N VAL A 43 2.66 13.33 1.53
CA VAL A 43 1.59 13.74 0.62
C VAL A 43 2.12 14.91 -0.19
N ASP A 44 2.05 14.80 -1.51
CA ASP A 44 2.36 15.87 -2.45
C ASP A 44 1.20 16.00 -3.43
N GLU A 45 0.72 17.23 -3.59
CA GLU A 45 -0.44 17.55 -4.40
C GLU A 45 -0.15 18.79 -5.23
N ASN A 46 -0.13 18.63 -6.54
CA ASN A 46 0.24 19.67 -7.50
C ASN A 46 -0.42 19.43 -8.86
N LEU A 47 -0.42 20.44 -9.74
CA LEU A 47 -0.87 20.29 -11.12
C LEU A 47 -0.12 19.18 -11.86
N LEU A 48 1.18 19.10 -11.60
CA LEU A 48 2.09 18.06 -12.05
C LEU A 48 2.98 17.69 -10.86
N VAL A 49 2.92 16.44 -10.41
CA VAL A 49 3.80 15.95 -9.34
C VAL A 49 5.11 15.46 -9.94
N TYR A 50 6.21 15.67 -9.22
CA TYR A 50 7.52 15.14 -9.60
C TYR A 50 7.71 13.73 -9.06
N PRO A 51 8.49 12.88 -9.75
CA PRO A 51 8.82 11.58 -9.22
C PRO A 51 9.53 11.70 -7.87
N ILE A 52 9.27 10.73 -7.01
CA ILE A 52 9.90 10.67 -5.68
C ILE A 52 11.38 10.31 -5.87
N GLU A 53 12.26 11.17 -5.35
CA GLU A 53 13.71 10.99 -5.38
C GLU A 53 14.28 11.06 -3.95
N GLY A 54 15.37 10.34 -3.70
CA GLY A 54 16.03 10.31 -2.38
C GLY A 54 15.27 9.53 -1.30
N PHE A 55 14.17 8.86 -1.64
CA PHE A 55 13.49 7.96 -0.73
C PHE A 55 14.32 6.65 -0.58
N PRO A 56 14.46 6.09 0.64
CA PRO A 56 15.33 4.94 0.89
C PRO A 56 14.87 3.65 0.20
N ASP A 57 13.62 3.58 -0.25
CA ASP A 57 13.09 2.47 -1.03
C ASP A 57 13.08 2.80 -2.53
N GLN A 58 13.90 2.09 -3.30
CA GLN A 58 14.02 2.28 -4.74
C GLN A 58 12.78 1.80 -5.48
N ASP A 59 12.11 0.75 -5.01
CA ASP A 59 10.89 0.22 -5.64
C ASP A 59 9.79 1.29 -5.65
N ILE A 60 9.75 2.11 -4.60
CA ILE A 60 8.82 3.24 -4.45
C ILE A 60 9.18 4.39 -5.38
N CYS A 61 10.48 4.70 -5.51
CA CYS A 61 10.94 5.71 -6.44
C CYS A 61 10.59 5.32 -7.88
N ASP A 62 10.82 4.05 -8.23
CA ASP A 62 10.56 3.53 -9.58
C ASP A 62 9.05 3.46 -9.86
N ALA A 63 8.25 3.02 -8.90
CA ALA A 63 6.79 3.03 -9.02
C ALA A 63 6.22 4.45 -9.16
N SER A 64 6.77 5.45 -8.45
CA SER A 64 6.39 6.86 -8.61
C SER A 64 6.72 7.36 -10.02
N LYS A 65 7.92 7.10 -10.52
CA LYS A 65 8.33 7.43 -11.89
C LYS A 65 7.40 6.80 -12.93
N GLU A 66 7.14 5.51 -12.79
CA GLU A 66 6.28 4.76 -13.70
C GLU A 66 4.84 5.30 -13.69
N ALA A 67 4.28 5.56 -12.49
CA ALA A 67 2.94 6.11 -12.34
C ALA A 67 2.78 7.46 -13.05
N ILE A 68 3.76 8.36 -12.87
CA ILE A 68 3.75 9.68 -13.49
C ILE A 68 3.90 9.58 -15.01
N GLN A 69 4.82 8.75 -15.50
CA GLN A 69 5.03 8.54 -16.94
C GLN A 69 3.80 7.91 -17.60
N ASN A 70 3.25 6.84 -17.02
CA ASN A 70 2.04 6.19 -17.50
C ASN A 70 0.87 7.18 -17.57
N HIS A 71 0.73 8.02 -16.54
CA HIS A 71 -0.30 9.05 -16.52
C HIS A 71 -0.11 10.09 -17.63
N LEU A 72 1.10 10.62 -17.79
CA LEU A 72 1.42 11.57 -18.86
C LEU A 72 1.16 10.97 -20.24
N LEU A 73 1.65 9.77 -20.52
CA LEU A 73 1.46 9.10 -21.81
C LEU A 73 0.00 8.84 -22.14
N LYS A 74 -0.79 8.43 -21.13
CA LYS A 74 -2.20 8.07 -21.32
C LYS A 74 -3.11 9.29 -21.56
N TYR A 75 -2.79 10.44 -20.97
CA TYR A 75 -3.72 11.57 -20.93
C TYR A 75 -3.23 12.82 -21.66
N SER A 76 -1.92 13.05 -21.81
CA SER A 76 -1.39 14.27 -22.45
C SER A 76 -1.96 14.54 -23.86
N ALA A 77 -2.30 13.50 -24.61
CA ALA A 77 -2.86 13.61 -25.95
C ALA A 77 -4.39 13.84 -25.99
N VAL A 78 -5.12 13.45 -24.94
CA VAL A 78 -6.59 13.38 -24.95
C VAL A 78 -7.21 14.43 -24.02
N SER A 79 -6.46 14.87 -23.01
CA SER A 79 -7.05 15.55 -21.88
C SER A 79 -6.03 16.38 -21.07
N ARG A 80 -6.50 17.44 -20.42
CA ARG A 80 -5.67 18.31 -19.57
C ARG A 80 -5.73 17.89 -18.10
N ILE A 81 -4.58 17.52 -17.55
CA ILE A 81 -4.40 17.23 -16.12
C ILE A 81 -4.72 18.49 -15.29
N LEU A 82 -5.60 18.36 -14.29
CA LEU A 82 -5.98 19.46 -13.42
C LEU A 82 -5.29 19.39 -12.07
N GLN A 83 -5.07 18.19 -11.55
CA GLN A 83 -4.48 17.98 -10.24
C GLN A 83 -4.01 16.54 -10.11
N GLN A 84 -2.80 16.36 -9.61
CA GLN A 84 -2.21 15.08 -9.25
C GLN A 84 -1.85 15.11 -7.77
N ARG A 85 -2.08 13.99 -7.10
CA ARG A 85 -1.71 13.79 -5.72
C ARG A 85 -1.00 12.46 -5.60
N GLN A 86 0.23 12.49 -5.11
CA GLN A 86 0.93 11.29 -4.67
C GLN A 86 0.95 11.24 -3.16
N THR A 87 0.86 10.05 -2.60
CA THR A 87 0.85 9.82 -1.17
C THR A 87 1.64 8.56 -0.89
N ILE A 88 2.58 8.63 0.05
CA ILE A 88 3.22 7.44 0.62
C ILE A 88 2.54 7.19 1.96
N GLU A 89 1.94 6.01 2.11
CA GLU A 89 1.34 5.55 3.35
C GLU A 89 2.16 4.44 3.99
N LEU A 90 2.37 4.54 5.29
CA LEU A 90 3.00 3.54 6.12
C LEU A 90 1.97 2.59 6.67
N VAL A 91 2.02 1.32 6.25
CA VAL A 91 1.17 0.27 6.81
C VAL A 91 2.00 -0.59 7.78
N PRO A 92 1.65 -0.64 9.07
CA PRO A 92 2.32 -1.54 9.99
C PRO A 92 1.96 -3.00 9.64
N LEU A 93 2.96 -3.87 9.68
CA LEU A 93 2.80 -5.33 9.62
C LEU A 93 3.76 -5.91 10.65
N THR A 94 3.22 -6.74 11.52
CA THR A 94 3.96 -7.44 12.56
C THR A 94 3.72 -8.93 12.38
N HIS A 95 4.78 -9.71 12.29
CA HIS A 95 4.70 -11.17 12.30
C HIS A 95 4.99 -11.66 13.71
N VAL A 96 4.05 -12.40 14.28
CA VAL A 96 4.13 -12.92 15.64
C VAL A 96 4.28 -14.42 15.57
N TYR A 97 5.31 -14.94 16.22
CA TYR A 97 5.55 -16.36 16.43
C TYR A 97 5.25 -16.71 17.88
N TYR A 98 4.54 -17.81 18.10
CA TYR A 98 4.21 -18.28 19.44
C TYR A 98 4.11 -19.80 19.49
N ALA A 99 4.43 -20.37 20.64
CA ALA A 99 4.26 -21.79 20.91
C ALA A 99 3.01 -22.01 21.79
N TYR A 100 2.14 -22.93 21.39
CA TYR A 100 0.96 -23.33 22.14
C TYR A 100 0.82 -24.85 22.15
N SER A 101 0.66 -25.45 23.33
CA SER A 101 0.51 -26.91 23.48
C SER A 101 1.60 -27.73 22.76
N GLY A 102 2.85 -27.25 22.83
CA GLY A 102 4.01 -27.89 22.19
C GLY A 102 4.06 -27.78 20.65
N LYS A 103 3.19 -26.96 20.04
CA LYS A 103 3.20 -26.67 18.61
C LYS A 103 3.50 -25.19 18.37
N ASP A 104 4.27 -24.93 17.32
CA ASP A 104 4.57 -23.56 16.89
C ASP A 104 3.47 -23.07 15.95
N TYR A 105 3.11 -21.80 16.13
CA TYR A 105 2.09 -21.09 15.39
C TYR A 105 2.56 -19.68 15.08
N ASP A 106 1.92 -19.10 14.08
CA ASP A 106 2.20 -17.73 13.67
C ASP A 106 0.93 -17.01 13.21
N TYR A 107 0.98 -15.69 13.33
CA TYR A 107 -0.02 -14.80 12.77
C TYR A 107 0.59 -13.43 12.45
N PHE A 108 -0.08 -12.73 11.55
CA PHE A 108 0.23 -11.37 11.16
C PHE A 108 -0.77 -10.41 11.77
N VAL A 109 -0.28 -9.31 12.33
CA VAL A 109 -1.07 -8.13 12.69
C VAL A 109 -0.74 -7.01 11.71
N PHE A 110 -1.75 -6.42 11.09
CA PHE A 110 -1.56 -5.45 10.01
C PHE A 110 -2.56 -4.31 10.03
N GLY A 111 -2.15 -3.17 9.47
CA GLY A 111 -2.98 -1.98 9.38
C GLY A 111 -3.11 -1.23 10.70
N ARG A 112 -3.54 0.02 10.62
CA ARG A 112 -3.82 0.85 11.81
C ARG A 112 -4.94 0.26 12.66
N GLU A 113 -5.84 -0.51 12.06
CA GLU A 113 -6.95 -1.19 12.72
C GLU A 113 -6.51 -2.48 13.45
N ASN A 114 -5.22 -2.84 13.42
CA ASN A 114 -4.66 -4.04 14.03
C ASN A 114 -5.39 -5.33 13.60
N LYS A 115 -5.67 -5.46 12.30
CA LYS A 115 -6.33 -6.67 11.77
C LYS A 115 -5.38 -7.86 11.89
N VAL A 116 -5.96 -9.03 12.16
CA VAL A 116 -5.20 -10.28 12.32
C VAL A 116 -5.41 -11.17 11.11
N HIS A 117 -4.32 -11.71 10.57
CA HIS A 117 -4.33 -12.78 9.59
C HIS A 117 -3.53 -13.97 10.13
N THR A 118 -4.15 -15.13 10.13
CA THR A 118 -3.51 -16.40 10.52
C THR A 118 -3.87 -17.44 9.48
N THR A 119 -2.88 -18.24 9.09
CA THR A 119 -3.08 -19.38 8.18
C THR A 119 -3.49 -20.64 8.94
N LYS A 120 -3.08 -20.75 10.21
CA LYS A 120 -3.28 -21.92 11.07
C LYS A 120 -3.69 -21.49 12.48
N TYR A 121 -5.00 -21.44 12.73
CA TYR A 121 -5.51 -21.15 14.07
C TYR A 121 -5.47 -22.40 14.98
N PRO A 122 -5.01 -22.30 16.24
CA PRO A 122 -4.78 -23.46 17.10
C PRO A 122 -6.04 -24.21 17.54
N SER A 123 -7.22 -23.56 17.54
CA SER A 123 -8.49 -24.18 17.89
C SER A 123 -9.65 -23.32 17.40
N SER A 124 -10.54 -23.81 16.54
CA SER A 124 -11.73 -23.06 16.13
C SER A 124 -12.59 -22.74 17.37
N CYS A 125 -12.51 -21.53 17.88
CA CYS A 125 -13.44 -21.05 18.90
C CYS A 125 -14.79 -20.83 18.20
N SER A 126 -15.62 -21.85 18.16
CA SER A 126 -17.04 -21.70 17.87
C SER A 126 -17.70 -21.17 19.14
N ILE A 127 -18.12 -19.91 19.13
CA ILE A 127 -19.11 -19.42 20.09
C ILE A 127 -20.40 -20.16 19.73
N LEU A 128 -20.80 -21.12 20.56
CA LEU A 128 -22.10 -21.79 20.51
C LEU A 128 -23.17 -20.86 21.09
#